data_AF-A0AAI8H7H8-F1
#
_entry.id   AF-A0AAI8H7H8-F1
#
_cell.length_a   1.000
_cell.length_b   1.000
_cell.length_c   1.000
_cell.angle_alpha   90.00
_cell.angle_beta   90.00
_cell.angle_gamma   90.00
#
_symmetry.space_group_name_H-M   'P 1'
#
loop_
_entity.id
_entity.type
_entity.pdbx_description
1 polymer ?
#
loop_
_entity_poly.entity_id
_entity_poly.type
_entity_poly.pdbx_seq_one_letter_code
_entity_poly.pdbx_strand_id
1 'polypeptide(L)'
;MVDTMTSYRLIASNMTRSLQRVSKEPLVERETAYYKENIGNVKSVDDFMADTRLFNYAMKAFGLEDMAYAKAFVRKILTEGVTDEDAMANKLTDKRYKEFATVFDFAGKGAQATQSTAAQQGVIDKYVRQTLEKEAGSQNEGVRLALYFERKAPSLTNAYEILGDKALLTMVQTTFGWLSTMSNADIDKQAKMIADKIDFSKMSDPDYVLKFISRFTAMHEMNNPTASSPASIASFLLGGTSSIGISMNILATLQNFKPGGR
;
A
#
# COMPACT_ATOMS: atom_id res chain seq x y z
N MET A 1 -10.53 19.64 0.78
CA MET A 1 -10.08 18.24 0.59
C MET A 1 -11.32 17.36 0.78
N VAL A 2 -11.37 16.15 0.24
CA VAL A 2 -12.37 15.16 0.68
C VAL A 2 -11.70 14.30 1.76
N ASP A 3 -12.48 13.77 2.70
CA ASP A 3 -11.91 12.93 3.77
C ASP A 3 -11.25 11.66 3.20
N THR A 4 -10.44 11.00 4.05
CA THR A 4 -9.68 9.80 3.66
C THR A 4 -10.57 8.68 3.13
N MET A 5 -11.74 8.43 3.73
CA MET A 5 -12.63 7.32 3.33
C MET A 5 -13.33 7.61 2.00
N THR A 6 -13.80 8.83 1.81
CA THR A 6 -14.41 9.28 0.55
C THR A 6 -13.41 9.18 -0.59
N SER A 7 -12.18 9.66 -0.38
CA SER A 7 -11.11 9.58 -1.36
C SER A 7 -10.77 8.13 -1.76
N TYR A 8 -10.64 7.25 -0.77
CA TYR A 8 -10.46 5.81 -0.99
C TYR A 8 -11.60 5.21 -1.82
N ARG A 9 -12.86 5.45 -1.46
CA ARG A 9 -14.03 4.91 -2.17
C ARG A 9 -14.11 5.39 -3.62
N LEU A 10 -13.78 6.64 -3.90
CA LEU A 10 -13.77 7.17 -5.27
C LEU A 10 -12.79 6.40 -6.17
N ILE A 11 -11.63 6.01 -5.64
CA ILE A 11 -10.64 5.23 -6.37
C ILE A 11 -11.05 3.76 -6.46
N ALA A 12 -11.41 3.15 -5.33
CA ALA A 12 -11.72 1.72 -5.21
C ALA A 12 -12.99 1.32 -5.98
N SER A 13 -14.02 2.16 -5.97
CA SER A 13 -15.31 1.89 -6.64
C SER A 13 -15.19 1.71 -8.16
N ASN A 14 -14.15 2.28 -8.78
CA ASN A 14 -13.85 2.07 -10.20
C ASN A 14 -12.34 1.92 -10.43
N MET A 15 -11.78 0.87 -9.81
CA MET A 15 -10.35 0.55 -9.92
C MET A 15 -9.89 0.43 -11.38
N THR A 16 -10.70 -0.16 -12.26
CA THR A 16 -10.37 -0.28 -13.70
C THR A 16 -10.14 1.07 -14.36
N ARG A 17 -11.03 2.04 -14.16
CA ARG A 17 -10.88 3.39 -14.71
C ARG A 17 -9.68 4.11 -14.08
N SER A 18 -9.49 3.95 -12.77
CA SER A 18 -8.35 4.52 -12.04
C SER A 18 -7.01 4.03 -12.60
N LEU A 19 -6.87 2.72 -12.81
CA LEU A 19 -5.69 2.11 -13.43
C LEU A 19 -5.51 2.54 -14.88
N GLN A 20 -6.59 2.62 -15.67
CA GLN A 20 -6.53 3.08 -17.06
C GLN A 20 -6.08 4.54 -17.18
N ARG A 21 -6.45 5.40 -16.23
CA ARG A 21 -5.97 6.78 -16.17
C ARG A 21 -4.45 6.79 -15.95
N VAL A 22 -3.98 6.08 -14.92
CA VAL A 22 -2.54 6.02 -14.58
C VAL A 22 -1.72 5.39 -15.70
N SER A 23 -2.22 4.33 -16.36
CA SER A 23 -1.52 3.66 -17.45
C SER A 23 -1.31 4.56 -18.68
N LYS A 24 -2.11 5.62 -18.84
CA LYS A 24 -2.04 6.60 -19.92
C LYS A 24 -1.19 7.83 -19.58
N GLU A 25 -0.61 7.88 -18.38
CA GLU A 25 0.30 8.97 -18.05
C GLU A 25 1.61 8.83 -18.84
N PRO A 26 2.15 9.91 -19.43
CA PRO A 26 3.27 9.79 -20.37
C PRO A 26 4.50 9.05 -19.81
N LEU A 27 4.83 9.27 -18.55
CA LEU A 27 5.95 8.59 -17.90
C LEU A 27 5.64 7.10 -17.66
N VAL A 28 4.43 6.78 -17.18
CA VAL A 28 4.01 5.39 -16.94
C VAL A 28 3.99 4.62 -18.25
N GLU A 29 3.40 5.19 -19.30
CA GLU A 29 3.34 4.60 -20.63
C GLU A 29 4.73 4.33 -21.19
N ARG A 30 5.64 5.32 -21.13
CA ARG A 30 7.01 5.20 -21.62
C ARG A 30 7.82 4.12 -20.89
N GLU A 31 7.72 4.07 -19.56
CA GLU A 31 8.42 3.05 -18.78
C GLU A 31 7.81 1.65 -18.99
N THR A 32 6.48 1.57 -19.10
CA THR A 32 5.77 0.31 -19.38
C THR A 32 6.12 -0.23 -20.76
N ALA A 33 6.19 0.63 -21.79
CA ALA A 33 6.58 0.24 -23.13
C ALA A 33 7.99 -0.35 -23.15
N TYR A 34 8.95 0.33 -22.51
CA TYR A 34 10.31 -0.19 -22.39
C TYR A 34 10.35 -1.54 -21.68
N TYR A 35 9.64 -1.69 -20.56
CA TYR A 35 9.59 -2.96 -19.84
C TYR A 35 9.02 -4.08 -20.73
N LYS A 36 7.89 -3.83 -21.38
CA LYS A 36 7.19 -4.79 -22.25
C LYS A 36 8.06 -5.27 -23.41
N GLU A 37 8.80 -4.35 -24.05
CA GLU A 37 9.65 -4.66 -25.21
C GLU A 37 10.92 -5.42 -24.84
N ASN A 38 11.45 -5.20 -23.63
CA ASN A 38 12.80 -5.67 -23.27
C ASN A 38 12.82 -6.84 -22.28
N ILE A 39 11.83 -6.97 -21.39
CA ILE A 39 11.90 -7.98 -20.32
C ILE A 39 11.98 -9.42 -20.85
N GLY A 40 11.28 -9.72 -21.96
CA GLY A 40 11.33 -11.04 -22.60
C GLY A 40 12.71 -11.42 -23.16
N ASN A 41 13.62 -10.45 -23.32
CA ASN A 41 14.97 -10.71 -23.82
C ASN A 41 15.96 -11.07 -22.70
N VAL A 42 15.63 -10.77 -21.45
CA VAL A 42 16.48 -11.03 -20.27
C VAL A 42 16.50 -12.52 -19.95
N LYS A 43 17.69 -13.15 -19.92
CA LYS A 43 17.83 -14.61 -19.72
C LYS A 43 18.57 -14.99 -18.44
N SER A 44 19.13 -14.02 -17.71
CA SER A 44 19.88 -14.29 -16.49
C SER A 44 19.71 -13.17 -15.47
N VAL A 45 20.13 -13.45 -14.22
CA VAL A 45 20.25 -12.43 -13.17
C VAL A 45 21.21 -11.32 -13.63
N ASP A 46 22.30 -11.65 -14.31
CA ASP A 46 23.25 -10.66 -14.80
C ASP A 46 22.63 -9.71 -15.83
N ASP A 47 21.91 -10.24 -16.81
CA ASP A 47 21.18 -9.43 -17.80
C ASP A 47 20.18 -8.50 -17.12
N PHE A 48 19.43 -9.03 -16.14
CA PHE A 48 18.42 -8.28 -15.42
C PHE A 48 19.01 -7.14 -14.58
N MET A 49 20.12 -7.42 -13.89
CA MET A 49 20.79 -6.44 -13.03
C MET A 49 21.59 -5.40 -13.82
N ALA A 50 22.02 -5.74 -15.05
CA ALA A 50 22.70 -4.82 -15.96
C ALA A 50 21.74 -3.75 -16.51
N ASP A 51 20.50 -4.12 -16.85
CA ASP A 51 19.48 -3.16 -17.25
C ASP A 51 18.85 -2.48 -16.02
N THR A 52 19.43 -1.34 -15.64
CA THR A 52 18.95 -0.55 -14.50
C THR A 52 17.51 -0.06 -14.68
N ARG A 53 17.04 0.12 -15.93
CA ARG A 53 15.69 0.60 -16.20
C ARG A 53 14.67 -0.51 -15.97
N LEU A 54 14.92 -1.73 -16.45
CA LEU A 54 14.11 -2.91 -16.12
C LEU A 54 14.13 -3.21 -14.62
N PHE A 55 15.31 -3.19 -14.01
CA PHE A 55 15.47 -3.43 -12.58
C PHE A 55 14.65 -2.44 -11.75
N ASN A 56 14.78 -1.13 -11.99
CA ASN A 56 14.04 -0.11 -11.25
C ASN A 56 12.52 -0.21 -11.48
N TYR A 57 12.10 -0.51 -12.70
CA TYR A 57 10.69 -0.73 -13.02
C TYR A 57 10.10 -1.89 -12.20
N ALA A 58 10.78 -3.02 -12.19
CA ALA A 58 10.39 -4.18 -11.41
C ALA A 58 10.42 -3.89 -9.91
N MET A 59 11.49 -3.30 -9.37
CA MET A 59 11.58 -2.94 -7.95
C MET A 59 10.41 -2.03 -7.53
N LYS A 60 10.06 -1.03 -8.35
CA LYS A 60 8.89 -0.19 -8.12
C LYS A 60 7.60 -1.01 -8.15
N ALA A 61 7.39 -1.90 -9.11
CA ALA A 61 6.18 -2.73 -9.19
C ALA A 61 5.92 -3.56 -7.91
N PHE A 62 6.98 -4.01 -7.23
CA PHE A 62 6.88 -4.76 -5.97
C PHE A 62 6.93 -3.87 -4.72
N GLY A 63 6.95 -2.54 -4.88
CA GLY A 63 7.04 -1.59 -3.77
C GLY A 63 8.40 -1.55 -3.08
N LEU A 64 9.44 -2.07 -3.73
CA LEU A 64 10.82 -2.15 -3.24
C LEU A 64 11.70 -1.00 -3.76
N GLU A 65 11.11 0.05 -4.32
CA GLU A 65 11.82 1.19 -4.94
C GLU A 65 12.86 1.82 -4.01
N ASP A 66 12.55 1.99 -2.73
CA ASP A 66 13.47 2.56 -1.74
C ASP A 66 14.69 1.66 -1.48
N MET A 67 14.61 0.38 -1.86
CA MET A 67 15.68 -0.61 -1.72
C MET A 67 16.39 -0.90 -3.04
N ALA A 68 16.09 -0.17 -4.12
CA ALA A 68 16.72 -0.34 -5.42
C ALA A 68 18.23 -0.04 -5.39
N TYR A 69 18.73 0.72 -4.41
CA TYR A 69 20.16 0.94 -4.22
C TYR A 69 20.90 -0.33 -3.76
N ALA A 70 20.21 -1.27 -3.10
CA ALA A 70 20.79 -2.47 -2.52
C ALA A 70 20.98 -3.59 -3.57
N LYS A 71 21.62 -3.29 -4.71
CA LYS A 71 21.73 -4.21 -5.86
C LYS A 71 22.35 -5.57 -5.50
N ALA A 72 23.37 -5.61 -4.63
CA ALA A 72 24.00 -6.85 -4.21
C ALA A 72 23.05 -7.77 -3.40
N PHE A 73 22.21 -7.15 -2.57
CA PHE A 73 21.20 -7.86 -1.78
C PHE A 73 20.12 -8.47 -2.69
N VAL A 74 19.59 -7.69 -3.63
CA VAL A 74 18.57 -8.18 -4.59
C VAL A 74 19.16 -9.23 -5.53
N ARG A 75 20.40 -9.06 -5.99
CA ARG A 75 21.13 -10.08 -6.76
C ARG A 75 21.16 -11.40 -5.99
N LYS A 76 21.56 -11.39 -4.72
CA LYS A 76 21.64 -12.60 -3.90
C LYS A 76 20.28 -13.30 -3.79
N ILE A 77 19.21 -12.53 -3.57
CA ILE A 77 17.83 -13.04 -3.53
C ILE A 77 17.44 -13.73 -4.85
N LEU A 78 17.75 -13.13 -6.00
CA LEU A 78 17.44 -13.71 -7.30
C LEU A 78 18.30 -14.93 -7.64
N THR A 79 19.56 -14.93 -7.19
CA THR A 79 20.50 -16.04 -7.42
C THR A 79 20.14 -17.27 -6.59
N GLU A 80 19.76 -17.10 -5.32
CA GLU A 80 19.32 -18.21 -4.46
C GLU A 80 17.89 -18.66 -4.81
N GLY A 81 17.05 -17.76 -5.33
CA GLY A 81 15.68 -18.06 -5.72
C GLY A 81 14.76 -18.34 -4.54
N VAL A 82 13.78 -19.23 -4.75
CA VAL A 82 12.74 -19.55 -3.76
C VAL A 82 12.54 -21.05 -3.52
N THR A 83 13.25 -21.90 -4.25
CA THR A 83 13.08 -23.36 -4.19
C THR A 83 13.69 -23.97 -2.93
N ASP A 84 14.89 -23.51 -2.55
CA ASP A 84 15.55 -23.96 -1.32
C ASP A 84 14.89 -23.31 -0.11
N GLU A 85 14.50 -24.10 0.90
CA GLU A 85 13.93 -23.60 2.16
C GLU A 85 14.88 -22.63 2.86
N ASP A 86 16.19 -22.84 2.69
CA ASP A 86 17.23 -22.01 3.27
C ASP A 86 17.56 -20.75 2.46
N ALA A 87 16.97 -20.59 1.27
CA ALA A 87 17.16 -19.41 0.43
C ALA A 87 16.79 -18.13 1.19
N MET A 88 17.57 -17.07 0.96
CA MET A 88 17.43 -15.78 1.61
C MET A 88 16.00 -15.23 1.48
N ALA A 89 15.38 -15.36 0.30
CA ALA A 89 14.02 -14.92 0.06
C ALA A 89 12.99 -15.58 0.99
N ASN A 90 13.20 -16.84 1.38
CA ASN A 90 12.31 -17.61 2.25
C ASN A 90 12.47 -17.24 3.73
N LYS A 91 13.65 -16.73 4.13
CA LYS A 91 13.97 -16.32 5.50
C LYS A 91 13.60 -14.88 5.83
N LEU A 92 13.36 -14.04 4.82
CA LEU A 92 12.97 -12.64 5.03
C LEU A 92 11.54 -12.53 5.56
N THR A 93 11.35 -11.65 6.54
CA THR A 93 10.03 -11.29 7.07
C THR A 93 9.21 -10.54 6.02
N ASP A 94 9.84 -9.63 5.27
CA ASP A 94 9.21 -8.90 4.17
C ASP A 94 8.99 -9.82 2.96
N LYS A 95 7.75 -10.29 2.79
CA LYS A 95 7.36 -11.23 1.72
C LYS A 95 7.49 -10.65 0.32
N ARG A 96 7.62 -9.33 0.16
CA ARG A 96 7.76 -8.69 -1.16
C ARG A 96 9.03 -9.17 -1.88
N TYR A 97 10.09 -9.51 -1.16
CA TYR A 97 11.30 -10.10 -1.73
C TYR A 97 11.07 -11.53 -2.23
N LYS A 98 10.31 -12.34 -1.49
CA LYS A 98 9.91 -13.68 -1.95
C LYS A 98 9.01 -13.59 -3.17
N GLU A 99 8.04 -12.67 -3.18
CA GLU A 99 7.19 -12.42 -4.35
C GLU A 99 8.02 -12.00 -5.56
N PHE A 100 8.99 -11.10 -5.37
CA PHE A 100 9.91 -10.66 -6.41
C PHE A 100 10.73 -11.83 -6.98
N ALA A 101 11.36 -12.63 -6.12
CA ALA A 101 12.14 -13.79 -6.52
C ALA A 101 11.31 -14.89 -7.17
N THR A 102 10.04 -15.06 -6.76
CA THR A 102 9.11 -16.02 -7.37
C THR A 102 8.76 -15.62 -8.81
N VAL A 103 8.61 -14.32 -9.07
CA VAL A 103 8.30 -13.81 -10.40
C VAL A 103 9.53 -13.85 -11.32
N PHE A 104 10.69 -13.43 -10.81
CA PHE A 104 11.96 -13.46 -11.52
C PHE A 104 12.81 -14.68 -11.12
N ASP A 105 12.21 -15.86 -11.20
CA ASP A 105 12.81 -17.12 -10.73
C ASP A 105 13.88 -17.66 -11.70
N PHE A 106 15.02 -16.95 -11.80
CA PHE A 106 16.16 -17.36 -12.62
C PHE A 106 16.84 -18.62 -12.06
N ALA A 107 16.80 -18.84 -10.75
CA ALA A 107 17.35 -20.03 -10.12
C ALA A 107 16.60 -21.31 -10.54
N GLY A 108 15.26 -21.28 -10.52
CA GLY A 108 14.44 -22.43 -10.89
C GLY A 108 14.16 -22.55 -12.40
N LYS A 109 14.00 -21.44 -13.11
CA LYS A 109 13.56 -21.41 -14.52
C LYS A 109 14.65 -20.99 -15.51
N GLY A 110 15.82 -20.55 -15.03
CA GLY A 110 16.90 -20.05 -15.88
C GLY A 110 16.43 -18.99 -16.87
N ALA A 111 16.79 -19.17 -18.14
CA ALA A 111 16.46 -18.29 -19.25
C ALA A 111 14.95 -18.09 -19.52
N GLN A 112 14.09 -18.92 -18.94
CA GLN A 112 12.64 -18.84 -19.12
C GLN A 112 11.94 -18.01 -18.04
N ALA A 113 12.64 -17.55 -16.99
CA ALA A 113 12.05 -16.81 -15.87
C ALA A 113 11.20 -15.61 -16.32
N THR A 114 11.64 -14.90 -17.36
CA THR A 114 11.01 -13.68 -17.88
C THR A 114 9.98 -13.90 -18.99
N GLN A 115 9.75 -15.17 -19.38
CA GLN A 115 8.73 -15.53 -20.39
C GLN A 115 7.34 -15.73 -19.79
N SER A 116 7.25 -15.79 -18.47
CA SER A 116 5.97 -16.02 -17.79
C SER A 116 5.07 -14.78 -17.87
N THR A 117 3.76 -14.99 -17.94
CA THR A 117 2.76 -13.91 -17.81
C THR A 117 2.95 -13.11 -16.54
N ALA A 118 3.38 -13.77 -15.45
CA ALA A 118 3.68 -13.12 -14.17
C ALA A 118 4.84 -12.12 -14.29
N ALA A 119 5.93 -12.48 -14.97
CA ALA A 119 7.09 -11.61 -15.18
C ALA A 119 6.84 -10.52 -16.24
N GLN A 120 5.90 -10.75 -17.16
CA GLN A 120 5.51 -9.77 -18.18
C GLN A 120 4.33 -8.92 -17.68
N GLN A 121 3.11 -9.31 -18.04
CA GLN A 121 1.90 -8.54 -17.73
C GLN A 121 1.68 -8.36 -16.23
N GLY A 122 1.97 -9.37 -15.41
CA GLY A 122 1.81 -9.28 -13.96
C GLY A 122 2.65 -8.18 -13.31
N VAL A 123 3.87 -7.94 -13.79
CA VAL A 123 4.73 -6.84 -13.31
C VAL A 123 4.22 -5.49 -13.81
N ILE A 124 3.71 -5.43 -15.04
CA ILE A 124 3.08 -4.22 -15.59
C ILE A 124 1.87 -3.81 -14.74
N ASP A 125 0.98 -4.75 -14.45
CA ASP A 125 -0.22 -4.50 -13.64
C ASP A 125 0.16 -4.03 -12.23
N LYS A 126 1.16 -4.67 -11.61
CA LYS A 126 1.72 -4.27 -10.31
C LYS A 126 2.33 -2.87 -10.35
N TYR A 127 3.05 -2.51 -11.42
CA TYR A 127 3.64 -1.19 -11.59
C TYR A 127 2.59 -0.08 -11.66
N VAL A 128 1.56 -0.28 -12.49
CA VAL A 128 0.47 0.70 -12.64
C VAL A 128 -0.29 0.82 -11.31
N ARG A 129 -0.59 -0.30 -10.65
CA ARG A 129 -1.25 -0.29 -9.34
C ARG A 129 -0.41 0.39 -8.26
N GLN A 130 0.90 0.13 -8.20
CA GLN A 130 1.80 0.82 -7.27
C GLN A 130 1.84 2.32 -7.55
N THR A 131 1.87 2.72 -8.82
CA THR A 131 1.93 4.14 -9.20
C THR A 131 0.64 4.85 -8.80
N LEU A 132 -0.53 4.23 -9.02
CA LEU A 132 -1.82 4.73 -8.52
C LEU A 132 -1.82 4.93 -7.00
N GLU A 133 -1.33 3.95 -6.26
CA GLU A 133 -1.25 4.02 -4.80
C GLU A 133 -0.30 5.14 -4.32
N LYS A 134 0.85 5.32 -4.98
CA LYS A 134 1.78 6.42 -4.68
C LYS A 134 1.19 7.79 -5.01
N GLU A 135 0.51 7.94 -6.15
CA GLU A 135 -0.20 9.18 -6.52
C GLU A 135 -1.31 9.54 -5.53
N ALA A 136 -2.05 8.54 -5.04
CA ALA A 136 -3.06 8.76 -4.01
C ALA A 136 -2.40 9.17 -2.69
N GLY A 137 -1.29 8.53 -2.33
CA GLY A 137 -0.52 8.82 -1.11
C GLY A 137 0.10 10.21 -1.06
N SER A 138 0.52 10.75 -2.21
CA SER A 138 1.05 12.12 -2.28
C SER A 138 0.01 13.19 -1.92
N GLN A 139 -1.29 12.87 -2.06
CA GLN A 139 -2.39 13.71 -1.63
C GLN A 139 -2.86 13.37 -0.21
N ASN A 140 -2.96 12.07 0.10
CA ASN A 140 -3.37 11.58 1.42
C ASN A 140 -2.77 10.18 1.65
N GLU A 141 -1.80 10.11 2.57
CA GLU A 141 -1.11 8.87 2.91
C GLU A 141 -2.06 7.77 3.43
N GLY A 142 -3.12 8.14 4.12
CA GLY A 142 -4.17 7.21 4.55
C GLY A 142 -4.85 6.52 3.38
N VAL A 143 -5.08 7.23 2.27
CA VAL A 143 -5.66 6.63 1.06
C VAL A 143 -4.72 5.59 0.45
N ARG A 144 -3.41 5.88 0.40
CA ARG A 144 -2.41 4.92 -0.06
C ARG A 144 -2.40 3.66 0.79
N LEU A 145 -2.36 3.81 2.12
CA LEU A 145 -2.36 2.66 3.04
C LEU A 145 -3.62 1.81 2.90
N ALA A 146 -4.80 2.45 2.76
CA ALA A 146 -6.07 1.75 2.54
C ALA A 146 -6.08 0.95 1.22
N LEU A 147 -5.67 1.57 0.10
CA LEU A 147 -5.59 0.90 -1.21
C LEU A 147 -4.57 -0.25 -1.22
N TYR A 148 -3.44 -0.07 -0.52
CA TYR A 148 -2.40 -1.07 -0.37
C TYR A 148 -2.90 -2.28 0.43
N PHE A 149 -3.57 -2.03 1.55
CA PHE A 149 -4.15 -3.09 2.38
C PHE A 149 -5.26 -3.83 1.65
N GLU A 150 -6.17 -3.13 0.95
CA GLU A 150 -7.17 -3.79 0.12
C GLU A 150 -6.53 -4.75 -0.89
N ARG A 151 -5.42 -4.34 -1.52
CA ARG A 151 -4.68 -5.18 -2.47
C ARG A 151 -4.03 -6.40 -1.80
N LYS A 152 -3.45 -6.23 -0.62
CA LYS A 152 -2.65 -7.26 0.04
C LYS A 152 -3.46 -8.17 0.95
N ALA A 153 -4.61 -7.72 1.44
CA ALA A 153 -5.43 -8.44 2.41
C ALA A 153 -5.66 -9.91 2.02
N PRO A 154 -6.12 -10.27 0.80
CA PRO A 154 -6.39 -11.67 0.46
C PRO A 154 -5.17 -12.60 0.53
N SER A 155 -3.95 -12.04 0.50
CA SER A 155 -2.70 -12.80 0.64
C SER A 155 -2.22 -12.92 2.09
N LEU A 156 -2.85 -12.23 3.04
CA LEU A 156 -2.45 -12.23 4.44
C LEU A 156 -2.99 -13.44 5.17
N THR A 157 -2.08 -14.29 5.65
CA THR A 157 -2.40 -15.53 6.34
C THR A 157 -2.04 -15.50 7.82
N ASN A 158 -1.15 -14.59 8.24
CA ASN A 158 -0.66 -14.51 9.61
C ASN A 158 -0.12 -13.12 9.97
N ALA A 159 0.12 -12.89 11.27
CA ALA A 159 0.57 -11.60 11.79
C ALA A 159 2.00 -11.22 11.40
N TYR A 160 2.88 -12.19 11.13
CA TYR A 160 4.27 -11.90 10.75
C TYR A 160 4.35 -11.21 9.37
N GLU A 161 3.39 -11.48 8.49
CA GLU A 161 3.30 -10.80 7.19
C GLU A 161 2.94 -9.32 7.33
N ILE A 162 2.12 -8.97 8.33
CA ILE A 162 1.86 -7.57 8.69
C ILE A 162 3.12 -6.93 9.29
N LEU A 163 3.81 -7.64 10.18
CA LEU A 163 5.03 -7.13 10.83
C LEU A 163 6.20 -6.95 9.86
N GLY A 164 6.26 -7.78 8.82
CA GLY A 164 7.26 -7.71 7.76
C GLY A 164 7.04 -6.60 6.74
N ASP A 165 5.86 -5.97 6.73
CA ASP A 165 5.51 -4.93 5.79
C ASP A 165 5.21 -3.62 6.53
N LYS A 166 6.07 -2.62 6.35
CA LYS A 166 5.95 -1.32 7.03
C LYS A 166 4.59 -0.64 6.79
N ALA A 167 4.01 -0.76 5.60
CA ALA A 167 2.72 -0.13 5.30
C ALA A 167 1.57 -0.86 6.02
N LEU A 168 1.58 -2.19 6.02
CA LEU A 168 0.58 -2.98 6.74
C LEU A 168 0.70 -2.77 8.26
N LEU A 169 1.92 -2.76 8.80
CA LEU A 169 2.16 -2.49 10.21
C LEU A 169 1.65 -1.10 10.61
N THR A 170 1.99 -0.07 9.83
CA THR A 170 1.54 1.31 10.08
C THR A 170 0.02 1.41 10.08
N MET A 171 -0.63 0.74 9.12
CA MET A 171 -2.08 0.72 9.04
C MET A 171 -2.69 0.05 10.28
N VAL A 172 -2.22 -1.13 10.66
CA VAL A 172 -2.73 -1.88 11.82
C VAL A 172 -2.54 -1.11 13.12
N GLN A 173 -1.35 -0.51 13.32
CA GLN A 173 -1.09 0.34 14.47
C GLN A 173 -2.04 1.52 14.54
N THR A 174 -2.28 2.19 13.40
CA THR A 174 -3.21 3.31 13.32
C THR A 174 -4.65 2.88 13.63
N THR A 175 -5.11 1.76 13.06
CA THR A 175 -6.47 1.22 13.27
C THR A 175 -6.79 0.93 14.73
N PHE A 176 -5.78 0.50 15.50
CA PHE A 176 -5.93 0.15 16.92
C PHE A 176 -5.40 1.23 17.88
N GLY A 177 -4.86 2.33 17.37
CA GLY A 177 -4.26 3.39 18.19
C GLY A 177 -3.02 2.93 18.96
N TRP A 178 -2.28 1.95 18.42
CA TRP A 178 -1.06 1.46 19.05
C TRP A 178 0.11 2.40 18.76
N LEU A 179 0.91 2.66 19.80
CA LEU A 179 2.11 3.49 19.67
C LEU A 179 3.19 2.71 18.92
N SER A 180 3.97 3.39 18.08
CA SER A 180 5.09 2.80 17.36
C SER A 180 6.15 2.20 18.29
N THR A 181 6.27 2.70 19.52
CA THR A 181 7.16 2.14 20.56
C THR A 181 6.79 0.71 20.95
N MET A 182 5.55 0.28 20.73
CA MET A 182 5.14 -1.11 20.95
C MET A 182 5.83 -2.08 19.98
N SER A 183 6.40 -1.57 18.86
CA SER A 183 7.24 -2.37 17.96
C SER A 183 8.62 -2.73 18.51
N ASN A 184 8.99 -2.23 19.68
CA ASN A 184 10.21 -2.64 20.39
C ASN A 184 10.02 -3.94 21.22
N ALA A 185 8.78 -4.39 21.38
CA ALA A 185 8.51 -5.65 22.06
C ALA A 185 9.02 -6.84 21.24
N ASP A 186 9.13 -8.00 21.90
CA ASP A 186 9.43 -9.25 21.21
C ASP A 186 8.45 -9.51 20.05
N ILE A 187 8.98 -9.99 18.92
CA ILE A 187 8.21 -10.16 17.68
C ILE A 187 7.02 -11.12 17.86
N ASP A 188 7.15 -12.16 18.68
CA ASP A 188 6.09 -13.13 18.93
C ASP A 188 4.96 -12.51 19.75
N LYS A 189 5.31 -11.61 20.67
CA LYS A 189 4.32 -10.82 21.43
C LYS A 189 3.57 -9.86 20.52
N GLN A 190 4.28 -9.20 19.61
CA GLN A 190 3.64 -8.34 18.60
C GLN A 190 2.69 -9.13 17.71
N ALA A 191 3.14 -10.30 17.22
CA ALA A 191 2.35 -11.17 16.37
C ALA A 191 1.08 -11.64 17.08
N LYS A 192 1.20 -12.02 18.36
CA LYS A 192 0.05 -12.38 19.19
C LYS A 192 -0.95 -11.23 19.36
N MET A 193 -0.47 -10.01 19.68
CA MET A 193 -1.35 -8.84 19.82
C MET A 193 -2.14 -8.56 18.53
N ILE A 194 -1.50 -8.71 17.36
CA ILE A 194 -2.16 -8.57 16.06
C ILE A 194 -3.18 -9.69 15.84
N ALA A 195 -2.80 -10.95 16.08
CA ALA A 195 -3.67 -12.11 15.88
C ALA A 195 -4.90 -12.09 16.80
N ASP A 196 -4.79 -11.53 18.00
CA ASP A 196 -5.92 -11.36 18.92
C ASP A 196 -6.95 -10.31 18.43
N LYS A 197 -6.57 -9.43 17.49
CA LYS A 197 -7.42 -8.37 16.95
C LYS A 197 -7.87 -8.58 15.51
N ILE A 198 -7.18 -9.45 14.78
CA ILE A 198 -7.36 -9.63 13.34
C ILE A 198 -7.67 -11.10 13.05
N ASP A 199 -8.79 -11.33 12.37
CA ASP A 199 -9.20 -12.65 11.89
C ASP A 199 -8.66 -12.86 10.47
N PHE A 200 -7.50 -13.50 10.36
CA PHE A 200 -6.85 -13.77 9.08
C PHE A 200 -7.68 -14.65 8.15
N SER A 201 -8.58 -15.48 8.69
CA SER A 201 -9.46 -16.32 7.87
C SER A 201 -10.46 -15.52 7.03
N LYS A 202 -10.70 -14.25 7.40
CA LYS A 202 -11.63 -13.33 6.73
C LYS A 202 -10.92 -12.31 5.85
N MET A 203 -9.62 -12.41 5.65
CA MET A 203 -8.88 -11.42 4.86
C MET A 203 -9.21 -11.44 3.36
N SER A 204 -9.83 -12.52 2.88
CA SER A 204 -10.39 -12.61 1.53
C SER A 204 -11.84 -12.15 1.43
N ASP A 205 -12.50 -11.83 2.56
CA ASP A 205 -13.88 -11.30 2.59
C ASP A 205 -13.87 -9.78 2.36
N PRO A 206 -14.42 -9.29 1.23
CA PRO A 206 -14.44 -7.86 0.92
C PRO A 206 -15.12 -7.01 1.99
N ASP A 207 -16.15 -7.52 2.67
CA ASP A 207 -16.88 -6.77 3.70
C ASP A 207 -16.07 -6.65 4.98
N TYR A 208 -15.33 -7.70 5.34
CA TYR A 208 -14.41 -7.68 6.47
C TYR A 208 -13.28 -6.67 6.23
N VAL A 209 -12.67 -6.72 5.05
CA VAL A 209 -11.61 -5.78 4.63
C VAL A 209 -12.13 -4.35 4.61
N LEU A 210 -13.32 -4.10 4.04
CA LEU A 210 -13.91 -2.77 3.97
C LEU A 210 -14.24 -2.21 5.37
N LYS A 211 -14.72 -3.03 6.30
CA LYS A 211 -14.93 -2.63 7.70
C LYS A 211 -13.61 -2.26 8.38
N PHE A 212 -12.56 -3.04 8.15
CA PHE A 212 -11.22 -2.73 8.68
C PHE A 212 -10.70 -1.40 8.12
N ILE A 213 -10.79 -1.20 6.81
CA ILE A 213 -10.43 0.07 6.14
C ILE A 213 -11.25 1.23 6.69
N SER A 214 -12.56 1.06 6.90
CA SER A 214 -13.43 2.12 7.45
C SER A 214 -13.01 2.53 8.86
N ARG A 215 -12.61 1.58 9.71
CA ARG A 215 -12.08 1.88 11.04
C ARG A 215 -10.72 2.57 10.95
N PHE A 216 -9.85 2.07 10.08
CA PHE A 216 -8.54 2.68 9.83
C PHE A 216 -8.68 4.15 9.40
N THR A 217 -9.48 4.44 8.38
CA THR A 217 -9.61 5.80 7.84
C THR A 217 -10.18 6.77 8.86
N ALA A 218 -11.12 6.33 9.72
CA ALA A 218 -11.61 7.12 10.85
C ALA A 218 -10.47 7.46 11.84
N MET A 219 -9.67 6.47 12.25
CA MET A 219 -8.54 6.69 13.17
C MET A 219 -7.42 7.54 12.55
N HIS A 220 -7.14 7.33 11.26
CA HIS A 220 -6.16 8.10 10.50
C HIS A 220 -6.55 9.57 10.43
N GLU A 221 -7.83 9.86 10.15
CA GLU A 221 -8.35 11.22 10.06
C GLU A 221 -8.33 11.94 11.42
N MET A 222 -8.59 11.22 12.52
CA MET A 222 -8.44 11.78 13.88
C MET A 222 -7.00 12.21 14.18
N ASN A 223 -6.02 11.43 13.72
CA ASN A 223 -4.60 11.72 13.94
C ASN A 223 -4.01 12.70 12.92
N ASN A 224 -4.65 12.83 11.75
CA ASN A 224 -4.23 13.67 10.63
C ASN A 224 -5.42 14.48 10.10
N PRO A 225 -5.94 15.46 10.86
CA PRO A 225 -7.15 16.17 10.50
C PRO A 225 -6.96 16.93 9.19
N THR A 226 -7.73 16.57 8.15
CA THR A 226 -7.82 17.38 6.93
C THR A 226 -8.73 18.59 7.19
N ALA A 227 -8.49 19.71 6.50
CA ALA A 227 -9.26 20.97 6.66
C ALA A 227 -10.78 20.84 6.39
N SER A 228 -11.20 19.69 5.89
CA SER A 228 -12.57 19.31 5.50
C SER A 228 -13.23 18.31 6.44
N SER A 229 -12.58 17.91 7.54
CA SER A 229 -13.17 17.06 8.56
C SER A 229 -13.77 17.95 9.65
N PRO A 230 -15.10 18.20 9.66
CA PRO A 230 -15.72 18.75 10.85
C PRO A 230 -15.55 17.70 11.96
N ALA A 231 -15.50 18.18 13.20
CA ALA A 231 -15.38 17.42 14.44
C ALA A 231 -16.53 16.41 14.72
N SER A 232 -17.21 15.89 13.69
CA SER A 232 -18.41 15.08 13.76
C SER A 232 -18.18 13.58 13.96
N ILE A 233 -16.96 13.06 13.81
CA ILE A 233 -16.69 11.63 14.07
C ILE A 233 -16.61 11.34 15.58
N ALA A 234 -16.07 12.27 16.36
CA ALA A 234 -16.01 12.15 17.83
C ALA A 234 -17.41 12.12 18.46
N SER A 235 -18.36 12.90 17.95
CA SER A 235 -19.74 12.91 18.44
C SER A 235 -20.51 11.62 18.13
N PHE A 236 -20.17 10.92 17.04
CA PHE A 236 -20.85 9.68 16.65
C PHE A 236 -20.36 8.45 17.45
N LEU A 237 -19.09 8.42 17.88
CA LEU A 237 -18.54 7.32 18.68
C LEU A 237 -18.86 7.41 20.19
N LEU A 238 -19.16 8.61 20.70
CA LEU A 238 -19.35 8.86 22.14
C LEU A 238 -20.82 8.97 22.58
N GLY A 239 -21.78 8.68 21.69
CA GLY A 239 -23.21 8.72 22.02
C GLY A 239 -23.73 10.11 22.40
N GLY A 240 -23.00 11.17 22.05
CA GLY A 240 -23.38 12.54 22.36
C GLY A 240 -24.47 13.03 21.42
N THR A 241 -25.59 13.49 21.97
CA THR A 241 -26.64 14.17 21.20
C THR A 241 -26.04 15.34 20.42
N SER A 242 -26.42 15.44 19.15
CA SER A 242 -25.92 16.40 18.18
C SER A 242 -26.06 17.84 18.70
N SER A 243 -24.98 18.44 19.20
CA SER A 243 -24.89 19.89 19.22
C SER A 243 -24.42 20.33 17.84
N ILE A 244 -25.30 21.00 17.10
CA ILE A 244 -24.96 21.66 15.85
C ILE A 244 -23.93 22.73 16.20
N GLY A 245 -22.65 22.40 16.05
CA GLY A 245 -21.56 23.34 16.22
C GLY A 245 -21.61 24.36 15.09
N ILE A 246 -22.04 25.58 15.39
CA ILE A 246 -21.88 26.72 14.49
C ILE A 246 -20.37 26.88 14.27
N SER A 247 -19.91 26.74 13.03
CA SER A 247 -18.48 26.86 12.72
C SER A 247 -17.98 28.27 13.06
N MET A 248 -16.76 28.37 13.61
CA MET A 248 -16.12 29.65 13.96
C MET A 248 -16.11 30.66 12.79
N ASN A 249 -16.10 30.16 11.55
CA ASN A 249 -16.21 31.00 10.36
C ASN A 249 -17.59 31.64 10.20
N ILE A 250 -18.68 30.94 10.54
CA ILE A 250 -20.04 31.54 10.57
C ILE A 250 -20.13 32.57 11.70
N LEU A 251 -19.52 32.30 12.85
CA LEU A 251 -19.47 33.24 13.98
C LEU A 251 -18.70 34.53 13.63
N ALA A 252 -17.56 34.40 12.95
CA ALA A 252 -16.76 35.53 12.46
C ALA A 252 -17.50 36.34 11.38
N THR A 253 -18.27 35.66 10.53
CA THR A 253 -19.09 36.32 9.49
C THR A 253 -20.26 37.09 10.10
N LEU A 254 -20.85 36.58 11.19
CA LEU A 254 -21.91 37.28 11.94
C LEU A 254 -21.38 38.48 12.74
N GLN A 255 -20.17 38.40 13.29
CA GLN A 255 -19.55 39.54 14.00
C GLN A 255 -19.20 40.72 13.08
N ASN A 256 -18.93 40.45 11.81
CA ASN A 256 -18.69 41.50 10.80
C ASN A 256 -19.99 42.04 10.18
N PHE A 257 -21.15 41.49 10.53
CA PHE A 257 -22.44 41.99 10.08
C PHE A 257 -22.84 43.21 10.92
N LYS A 258 -22.47 44.41 10.47
CA LYS A 258 -23.04 45.66 10.97
C LYS A 258 -24.46 45.80 10.40
N PRO A 259 -25.53 45.74 11.22
CA PRO A 259 -26.85 46.14 10.73
C PRO A 259 -26.80 47.64 10.44
N GLY A 260 -26.86 48.00 9.16
CA GLY A 260 -26.99 49.39 8.74
C GLY A 260 -28.31 49.96 9.24
N GLY A 261 -28.26 50.87 10.21
CA GLY A 261 -29.41 51.64 10.66
C GLY A 261 -29.79 52.69 9.61
N ARG A 262 -31.10 52.82 9.38
CA ARG A 262 -31.73 54.08 8.99
C ARG A 262 -32.49 54.61 10.20
#